data_AF-A0A6P2F5A5-F1
#
_entry.id   AF-A0A6P2F5A5-F1
#
_cell.length_a   1.000
_cell.length_b   1.000
_cell.length_c   1.000
_cell.angle_alpha   90.00
_cell.angle_beta   90.00
_cell.angle_gamma   90.00
#
_symmetry.space_group_name_H-M   'P 1'
#
loop_
_entity.id
_entity.type
_entity.pdbx_description
1 polymer ?
#
loop_
_entity_poly.entity_id
_entity_poly.type
_entity_poly.pdbx_seq_one_letter_code
_entity_poly.pdbx_strand_id
1 'polypeptide(L)' 'MSSLERGLKNPTLSKVDELCEVMQVHPLTLLALTYGVNAKGADQLLARVQRELAALHQVPDD' A
#
# COMPACT_ATOMS: atom_id res chain seq x y z
N MET A 1 23.78 -0.55 1.25
CA MET A 1 22.45 -0.97 0.77
C MET A 1 21.88 -2.05 1.67
N SER A 2 20.68 -1.86 2.21
CA SER A 2 20.01 -2.77 3.13
C SER A 2 19.62 -4.09 2.44
N SER A 3 19.43 -5.17 3.20
CA SER A 3 18.91 -6.45 2.69
C SER A 3 17.50 -6.34 2.09
N LEU A 4 16.77 -5.29 2.47
CA LEU A 4 15.47 -4.92 1.88
C LEU A 4 15.64 -4.41 0.44
N GLU A 5 16.62 -3.54 0.20
CA GLU A 5 16.93 -2.95 -1.11
C GLU A 5 17.45 -3.98 -2.12
N ARG A 6 17.85 -5.16 -1.63
CA ARG A 6 18.34 -6.29 -2.44
C ARG A 6 17.27 -7.35 -2.71
N GLY A 7 16.01 -7.11 -2.32
CA GLY A 7 14.89 -8.05 -2.53
C GLY A 7 15.04 -9.40 -1.80
N LEU A 8 15.94 -9.50 -0.82
CA LEU A 8 16.34 -10.78 -0.21
C LEU A 8 15.44 -11.23 0.95
N LYS A 9 14.48 -10.39 1.34
CA LYS A 9 13.56 -10.63 2.46
C LYS A 9 12.19 -10.12 2.02
N ASN A 10 11.14 -10.92 2.14
CA ASN A 10 9.76 -10.41 2.10
C ASN A 10 9.54 -9.65 3.41
N PRO A 11 9.59 -8.31 3.42
CA PRO A 11 9.28 -7.57 4.63
C PRO A 11 7.84 -7.89 5.03
N THR A 12 7.60 -8.08 6.32
CA THR A 12 6.24 -8.04 6.84
C THR A 12 5.69 -6.63 6.69
N LEU A 13 4.36 -6.47 6.62
CA LEU A 13 3.72 -5.16 6.57
C LEU A 13 4.19 -4.24 7.71
N SER A 14 4.39 -4.79 8.91
CA SER A 14 4.96 -4.05 10.04
C SER A 14 6.35 -3.45 9.78
N LYS A 15 7.21 -4.10 8.98
CA LYS A 15 8.50 -3.53 8.58
C LYS A 15 8.39 -2.49 7.47
N VAL A 16 7.33 -2.58 6.66
CA VAL A 16 6.98 -1.53 5.69
C VAL A 16 6.50 -0.29 6.42
N ASP A 17 5.67 -0.45 7.46
CA ASP A 17 5.18 0.66 8.29
C ASP A 17 6.31 1.41 9.00
N GLU A 18 7.22 0.69 9.66
CA GLU A 18 8.42 1.29 10.30
C GLU A 18 9.26 2.09 9.29
N LEU A 19 9.42 1.59 8.06
CA LEU A 19 10.16 2.29 7.01
C LEU A 19 9.41 3.54 6.53
N CYS A 20 8.11 3.41 6.34
CA CYS A 20 7.25 4.50 5.88
C CYS A 20 7.15 5.64 6.90
N GLU A 21 7.19 5.32 8.20
CA GLU A 21 7.26 6.30 9.29
C GLU A 21 8.55 7.15 9.20
N VAL A 22 9.70 6.51 8.97
CA VAL A 22 10.99 7.20 8.78
C VAL A 22 10.96 8.04 7.50
N MET A 23 10.35 7.54 6.43
CA MET A 23 10.21 8.25 5.16
C MET A 23 9.11 9.34 5.18
N GLN A 24 8.33 9.44 6.26
CA GLN A 24 7.18 10.36 6.39
C GLN A 24 6.15 10.20 5.24
N VAL A 25 5.92 8.96 4.81
CA VAL A 25 4.94 8.62 3.78
C VAL A 25 3.95 7.60 4.31
N HIS A 26 2.72 7.60 3.78
CA HIS A 26 1.76 6.57 4.15
C HIS A 26 2.18 5.21 3.56
N PRO A 27 2.07 4.09 4.29
CA PRO A 27 2.42 2.74 3.79
C PRO A 27 1.74 2.36 2.47
N LEU A 28 0.48 2.79 2.31
CA LEU A 28 -0.27 2.62 1.07
C LEU A 28 0.42 3.28 -0.14
N THR A 29 1.14 4.39 0.05
CA THR A 29 1.89 5.06 -1.02
C THR A 29 3.04 4.18 -1.50
N LEU A 30 3.80 3.59 -0.58
CA LEU A 30 4.90 2.69 -0.94
C LEU A 30 4.36 1.42 -1.60
N LEU A 31 3.26 0.85 -1.08
CA LEU A 31 2.58 -0.27 -1.72
C LEU A 31 2.10 0.08 -3.13
N ALA A 32 1.47 1.23 -3.34
CA ALA A 32 1.04 1.67 -4.68
C ALA A 32 2.23 1.73 -5.67
N LEU A 33 3.39 2.21 -5.23
CA LEU A 33 4.63 2.20 -6.03
C LEU A 33 5.09 0.78 -6.38
N THR A 34 4.94 -0.20 -5.47
CA THR A 34 5.27 -1.61 -5.77
C THR A 34 4.40 -2.22 -6.87
N TYR A 35 3.18 -1.70 -7.08
CA TYR A 35 2.29 -2.09 -8.17
C TYR A 35 2.53 -1.30 -9.47
N GLY A 36 3.59 -0.51 -9.56
CA GLY A 36 3.94 0.26 -10.76
C GLY A 36 3.04 1.47 -11.01
N VAL A 37 2.33 1.95 -9.98
CA VAL A 37 1.39 3.06 -10.10
C VAL A 37 2.17 4.36 -10.10
N ASN A 38 1.96 5.16 -11.15
CA ASN A 38 2.48 6.53 -11.22
C ASN A 38 1.40 7.54 -10.78
N ALA A 39 1.79 8.80 -10.62
CA ALA A 39 0.89 9.87 -10.16
C ALA A 39 -0.38 10.02 -11.02
N LYS A 40 -0.35 9.67 -12.32
CA LYS A 40 -1.52 9.75 -13.20
C LYS A 40 -2.51 8.59 -13.00
N GLY A 41 -2.06 7.46 -12.50
CA GLY A 41 -2.90 6.29 -12.19
C GLY A 41 -3.34 6.21 -10.73
N ALA A 42 -2.76 7.04 -9.86
CA ALA A 42 -3.02 7.02 -8.42
C ALA A 42 -4.49 7.30 -8.08
N ASP A 43 -5.10 8.31 -8.70
CA ASP A 43 -6.51 8.66 -8.45
C ASP A 43 -7.47 7.52 -8.84
N GLN A 44 -7.21 6.85 -9.96
CA GLN A 44 -8.03 5.72 -10.41
C GLN A 44 -7.91 4.53 -9.47
N LEU A 45 -6.70 4.26 -8.98
CA LEU A 45 -6.45 3.21 -8.00
C LEU A 45 -7.15 3.52 -6.68
N LEU A 46 -6.99 4.74 -6.16
CA LEU A 46 -7.64 5.14 -4.91
C LEU A 46 -9.17 5.09 -5.01
N ALA A 47 -9.74 5.56 -6.13
CA ALA A 47 -11.18 5.45 -6.37
C ALA A 47 -11.67 3.99 -6.47
N ARG A 48 -10.83 3.09 -7.00
CA ARG A 48 -11.12 1.65 -7.01
C ARG A 48 -11.08 1.06 -5.60
N VAL A 49 -10.02 1.33 -4.84
CA VAL A 49 -9.85 0.85 -3.46
C VAL A 49 -10.99 1.35 -2.58
N GLN A 50 -11.41 2.61 -2.71
CA GLN A 50 -12.56 3.15 -1.98
C GLN A 50 -13.86 2.39 -2.27
N ARG A 51 -14.11 2.05 -3.54
CA ARG A 51 -15.29 1.24 -3.92
C ARG A 51 -15.22 -0.17 -3.36
N GLU A 52 -14.06 -0.81 -3.43
CA GLU A 52 -13.84 -2.15 -2.89
C GLU A 52 -14.02 -2.17 -1.36
N LEU A 53 -13.48 -1.16 -0.66
CA LEU A 53 -13.70 -0.99 0.78
C LEU A 53 -15.17 -0.78 1.12
N ALA A 54 -15.90 0.05 0.37
CA ALA A 54 -17.33 0.25 0.59
C ALA A 54 -18.12 -1.06 0.38
N ALA A 55 -17.78 -1.84 -0.64
CA ALA A 55 -18.41 -3.14 -0.90
C ALA A 55 -18.09 -4.18 0.18
N LEU A 56 -16.85 -4.21 0.69
CA LEU A 56 -16.43 -5.13 1.74
C LEU A 56 -16.96 -4.74 3.13
N HIS A 57 -17.20 -3.45 3.39
CA HIS A 57 -17.88 -3.01 4.62
C HIS A 57 -19.40 -3.18 4.55
N GLN A 58 -19.97 -3.44 3.37
CA GLN A 58 -21.34 -3.95 3.20
C GLN A 58 -21.39 -5.47 3.40
N VAL A 59 -20.68 -6.00 4.40
CA VAL A 59 -21.07 -7.31 4.94
C VAL A 59 -22.50 -7.13 5.43
N PRO A 60 -23.49 -7.88 4.91
CA PRO A 60 -24.80 -7.89 5.53
C PRO A 60 -24.60 -8.33 6.97
N ASP A 61 -25.02 -7.50 7.92
CA ASP A 61 -25.31 -7.97 9.28
C ASP A 61 -26.44 -9.01 9.16
N ASP A 62 -26.08 -10.27 8.94
CA ASP A 62 -26.94 -11.47 9.05
C ASP A 62 -26.15 -12.60 9.74
#